data_AF-A0A177YHE3-F1
#
_entry.id   AF-A0A177YHE3-F1
#
_cell.length_a   1.000
_cell.length_b   1.000
_cell.length_c   1.000
_cell.angle_alpha   90.00
_cell.angle_beta   90.00
_cell.angle_gamma   90.00
#
_symmetry.space_group_name_H-M   'P 1'
#
loop_
_entity.id
_entity.type
_entity.pdbx_description
1 polymer ?
#
loop_
_entity_poly.entity_id
_entity_poly.type
_entity_poly.pdbx_seq_one_letter_code
_entity_poly.pdbx_strand_id
1 'polypeptide(L)'
;MDETAALVLRQLGGEPDGFVARRISPRIADDADLILAMTARHRDEVLAMAPRKLRRTFTLLEAASLAEQSGAQSLDDLAAARARHSVDETDIADPYTRPHDVYESVGQQIADALPGIVRLL
;
A
#
# COMPACT_ATOMS: atom_id res chain seq x y z
N MET A 1 -3.63 -2.08 17.54
CA MET A 1 -3.83 -2.84 16.29
C MET A 1 -4.89 -3.90 16.57
N ASP A 2 -5.58 -4.43 15.55
CA ASP A 2 -6.40 -5.65 15.71
C ASP A 2 -5.53 -6.82 16.20
N GLU A 3 -6.06 -7.70 17.05
CA GLU A 3 -5.27 -8.76 17.70
C GLU A 3 -4.77 -9.80 16.69
N THR A 4 -5.62 -10.21 15.75
CA THR A 4 -5.27 -11.18 14.70
C THR A 4 -4.23 -10.58 13.75
N ALA A 5 -4.42 -9.32 13.33
CA ALA A 5 -3.42 -8.62 12.52
C ALA A 5 -2.06 -8.49 13.24
N ALA A 6 -2.06 -8.22 14.56
CA ALA A 6 -0.85 -8.14 15.35
C ALA A 6 -0.13 -9.50 15.46
N LEU A 7 -0.88 -10.60 15.57
CA LEU A 7 -0.31 -11.95 15.57
C LEU A 7 0.38 -12.26 14.24
N VAL A 8 -0.30 -12.04 13.11
CA VAL A 8 0.27 -12.26 11.77
C VAL A 8 1.49 -11.38 11.53
N LEU A 9 1.45 -10.11 11.95
CA LEU A 9 2.62 -9.22 11.84
C LEU A 9 3.84 -9.78 12.59
N ARG A 10 3.66 -10.29 13.82
CA ARG A 10 4.75 -10.91 14.58
C ARG A 10 5.30 -12.16 13.91
N GLN A 11 4.43 -12.99 13.33
CA GLN A 11 4.85 -14.19 12.58
C GLN A 11 5.70 -13.83 11.36
N LEU A 12 5.40 -12.70 10.71
CA LEU A 12 6.19 -12.12 9.62
C LEU A 12 7.45 -11.36 10.10
N GLY A 13 7.70 -11.31 11.41
CA GLY A 13 8.88 -10.68 12.01
C GLY A 13 8.74 -9.18 12.30
N GLY A 14 7.54 -8.61 12.24
CA GLY A 14 7.25 -7.22 12.58
C GLY A 14 6.84 -7.00 14.04
N GLU A 15 6.86 -5.74 14.48
CA GLU A 15 6.49 -5.33 15.84
C GLU A 15 5.17 -4.52 15.83
N PRO A 16 4.08 -5.02 16.45
CA PRO A 16 2.78 -4.34 16.46
C PRO A 16 2.64 -3.25 17.53
N ASP A 17 3.55 -3.21 18.51
CA ASP A 17 3.45 -2.30 19.64
C ASP A 17 3.58 -0.82 19.22
N GLY A 18 2.82 0.05 19.87
CA GLY A 18 2.78 1.48 19.55
C GLY A 18 1.90 1.87 18.35
N PHE A 19 1.27 0.91 17.66
CA PHE A 19 0.29 1.24 16.61
C PHE A 19 -0.92 2.00 17.19
N VAL A 20 -1.16 3.20 16.67
CA VAL A 20 -2.36 4.00 16.93
C VAL A 20 -3.00 4.37 15.60
N ALA A 21 -4.27 3.99 15.43
CA ALA A 21 -5.03 4.33 14.23
C ALA A 21 -5.18 5.86 14.12
N ARG A 22 -4.95 6.40 12.92
CA ARG A 22 -5.08 7.84 12.64
C ARG A 22 -5.96 8.02 11.41
N ARG A 23 -6.89 8.97 11.50
CA ARG A 23 -7.72 9.34 10.34
C ARG A 23 -6.87 10.12 9.35
N ILE A 24 -6.91 9.72 8.08
CA ILE A 24 -6.29 10.50 7.00
C ILE A 24 -6.93 11.89 6.93
N SER A 25 -6.09 12.90 6.69
CA SER A 25 -6.52 14.28 6.50
C SER A 25 -5.77 14.88 5.31
N PRO A 26 -6.26 15.98 4.71
CA PRO A 26 -5.57 16.65 3.61
C PRO A 26 -4.12 16.98 3.96
N ARG A 27 -3.87 17.46 5.19
CA ARG A 27 -2.51 17.74 5.67
C ARG A 27 -1.60 16.51 5.68
N ILE A 28 -2.09 15.39 6.22
CA ILE A 28 -1.31 14.13 6.24
C ILE A 28 -1.02 13.65 4.81
N ALA A 29 -2.00 13.75 3.91
CA ALA A 29 -1.82 13.37 2.52
C ALA A 29 -0.82 14.30 1.79
N ASP A 30 -0.91 15.61 2.02
CA ASP A 30 -0.02 16.60 1.41
C ASP A 30 1.43 16.51 1.93
N ASP A 31 1.63 16.10 3.18
CA ASP A 31 2.96 15.94 3.78
C ASP A 31 3.67 14.64 3.34
N ALA A 32 2.95 13.65 2.79
CA ALA A 32 3.52 12.35 2.44
C ALA A 32 4.29 12.34 1.10
N ASP A 33 5.49 11.77 1.07
CA ASP A 33 6.28 11.59 -0.16
C ASP A 33 5.77 10.45 -1.05
N LEU A 34 5.13 9.45 -0.43
CA LEU A 34 4.48 8.30 -1.08
C LEU A 34 3.25 7.89 -0.25
N ILE A 35 2.15 7.59 -0.93
CA ILE A 35 0.92 7.08 -0.33
C ILE A 35 0.56 5.73 -0.98
N LEU A 36 0.46 4.70 -0.16
CA LEU A 36 0.08 3.35 -0.57
C LEU A 36 -1.29 3.01 0.03
N ALA A 37 -2.30 2.95 -0.83
CA ALA A 37 -3.66 2.57 -0.46
C ALA A 37 -3.86 1.05 -0.60
N MET A 38 -4.75 0.47 0.20
CA MET A 38 -5.06 -0.96 0.08
C MET A 38 -5.99 -1.26 -1.09
N THR A 39 -6.77 -0.29 -1.58
CA THR A 39 -7.71 -0.47 -2.70
C THR A 39 -7.75 0.76 -3.59
N ALA A 40 -8.24 0.59 -4.82
CA ALA A 40 -8.50 1.68 -5.77
C ALA A 40 -9.48 2.70 -5.19
N ARG A 41 -10.52 2.25 -4.46
CA ARG A 41 -11.45 3.16 -3.77
C ARG A 41 -10.72 4.04 -2.74
N HIS A 42 -9.86 3.45 -1.91
CA HIS A 42 -9.08 4.22 -0.94
C HIS A 42 -8.12 5.20 -1.62
N ARG A 43 -7.48 4.80 -2.73
CA ARG A 43 -6.63 5.69 -3.54
C ARG A 43 -7.44 6.88 -4.04
N ASP A 44 -8.64 6.65 -4.58
CA ASP A 44 -9.49 7.70 -5.13
C ASP A 44 -9.99 8.66 -4.03
N GLU A 45 -10.29 8.16 -2.83
CA GLU A 45 -10.61 8.99 -1.65
C GLU A 45 -9.44 9.90 -1.24
N VAL A 46 -8.21 9.37 -1.25
CA VAL A 46 -6.99 10.17 -1.01
C VAL A 46 -6.82 11.24 -2.10
N LEU A 47 -7.05 10.90 -3.37
CA LEU A 47 -6.89 11.86 -4.47
C LEU A 47 -7.99 12.93 -4.49
N ALA A 48 -9.18 12.61 -4.01
CA ALA A 48 -10.24 13.61 -3.82
C ALA A 48 -9.85 14.70 -2.81
N MET A 49 -9.08 14.34 -1.76
CA MET A 49 -8.60 15.31 -0.77
C MET A 49 -7.26 15.96 -1.11
N ALA A 50 -6.38 15.28 -1.86
CA ALA A 50 -5.06 15.77 -2.26
C ALA A 50 -4.77 15.51 -3.75
N PRO A 51 -5.45 16.20 -4.69
CA PRO A 51 -5.31 15.94 -6.12
C PRO A 51 -3.88 16.07 -6.67
N ARG A 52 -3.07 16.94 -6.04
CA ARG A 52 -1.67 17.18 -6.40
C ARG A 52 -0.77 15.96 -6.16
N LYS A 53 -1.22 14.98 -5.37
CA LYS A 53 -0.49 13.75 -5.05
C LYS A 53 -0.71 12.61 -6.05
N LEU A 54 -1.35 12.85 -7.21
CA LEU A 54 -1.58 11.83 -8.25
C LEU A 54 -0.34 11.00 -8.58
N ARG A 55 0.82 11.64 -8.72
CA ARG A 55 2.09 10.96 -9.03
C ARG A 55 2.73 10.22 -7.85
N ARG A 56 2.18 10.38 -6.65
CA ARG A 56 2.69 9.82 -5.38
C ARG A 56 1.68 8.93 -4.66
N THR A 57 0.47 8.77 -5.18
CA THR A 57 -0.56 7.89 -4.61
C THR A 57 -0.77 6.69 -5.52
N PHE A 58 -0.62 5.48 -4.98
CA PHE A 58 -0.81 4.21 -5.68
C PHE A 58 -1.61 3.26 -4.78
N THR A 59 -2.20 2.21 -5.33
CA THR A 59 -2.49 1.04 -4.49
C THR A 59 -1.20 0.26 -4.22
N LEU A 60 -1.17 -0.56 -3.15
CA LEU A 60 0.04 -1.34 -2.82
C LEU A 60 0.43 -2.28 -3.97
N LEU A 61 -0.54 -3.04 -4.50
CA LEU A 61 -0.30 -3.99 -5.58
C LEU A 61 0.02 -3.29 -6.90
N GLU A 62 -0.61 -2.14 -7.18
CA GLU A 62 -0.27 -1.30 -8.32
C GLU A 62 1.20 -0.86 -8.27
N ALA A 63 1.65 -0.33 -7.12
CA ALA A 63 3.03 0.11 -6.95
C ALA A 63 4.03 -1.06 -7.10
N ALA A 64 3.75 -2.21 -6.49
CA ALA A 64 4.62 -3.38 -6.59
C ALA A 64 4.72 -3.88 -8.04
N SER A 65 3.58 -4.02 -8.73
CA SER A 65 3.53 -4.48 -10.12
C SER A 65 4.23 -3.51 -11.07
N LEU A 66 4.00 -2.20 -10.93
CA LEU A 66 4.68 -1.20 -11.75
C LEU A 66 6.20 -1.19 -11.50
N ALA A 67 6.65 -1.34 -10.26
CA ALA A 67 8.07 -1.40 -9.93
C ALA A 67 8.75 -2.60 -10.60
N GLU A 68 8.12 -3.77 -10.57
CA GLU A 68 8.60 -4.99 -11.22
C GLU A 68 8.61 -4.86 -12.74
N GLN A 69 7.48 -4.50 -13.35
CA GLN A 69 7.34 -4.48 -14.81
C GLN A 69 8.23 -3.44 -15.50
N SER A 70 8.45 -2.29 -14.85
CA SER A 70 9.22 -1.19 -15.43
C SER A 70 10.69 -1.18 -15.03
N GLY A 71 11.08 -1.97 -14.03
CA GLY A 71 12.40 -1.88 -13.41
C GLY A 71 12.66 -0.51 -12.79
N ALA A 72 11.63 0.16 -12.26
CA ALA A 72 11.73 1.50 -11.68
C ALA A 72 12.88 1.57 -10.64
N GLN A 73 13.66 2.65 -10.68
CA GLN A 73 14.74 2.90 -9.74
C GLN A 73 14.44 4.09 -8.81
N SER A 74 13.31 4.76 -9.04
CA SER A 74 12.85 5.92 -8.28
C SER A 74 11.32 6.00 -8.27
N LEU A 75 10.77 6.81 -7.37
CA LEU A 75 9.33 7.12 -7.36
C LEU A 75 8.88 7.87 -8.62
N ASP A 76 9.78 8.58 -9.31
CA ASP A 76 9.46 9.26 -10.56
C ASP A 76 9.36 8.28 -11.73
N ASP A 77 10.23 7.27 -11.77
CA ASP A 77 10.13 6.17 -12.74
C ASP A 77 8.84 5.39 -12.55
N LEU A 78 8.48 5.10 -11.28
CA LEU A 78 7.24 4.43 -10.92
C LEU A 78 6.01 5.22 -11.41
N ALA A 79 6.00 6.53 -11.18
CA ALA A 79 4.92 7.40 -11.67
C ALA A 79 4.85 7.43 -13.21
N ALA A 80 6.00 7.38 -13.89
CA ALA A 80 6.05 7.33 -15.35
C ALA A 80 5.58 5.97 -15.90
N ALA A 81 5.86 4.88 -15.18
CA ALA A 81 5.46 3.52 -15.56
C ALA A 81 3.95 3.35 -15.63
N ARG A 82 3.18 4.05 -14.79
CA ARG A 82 1.71 3.99 -14.78
C ARG A 82 1.06 4.26 -16.15
N ALA A 83 1.68 5.07 -17.01
CA ALA A 83 1.14 5.35 -18.34
C ALA A 83 1.49 4.29 -19.40
N ARG A 84 2.44 3.39 -19.10
CA ARG A 84 3.01 2.42 -20.05
C ARG A 84 2.68 0.97 -19.72
N HIS A 85 2.19 0.71 -18.51
CA HIS A 85 1.94 -0.61 -17.97
C HIS A 85 0.52 -0.71 -17.44
N SER A 86 -0.10 -1.87 -17.64
CA SER A 86 -1.38 -2.22 -17.03
C SER A 86 -1.16 -3.08 -15.80
N VAL A 87 -2.02 -2.92 -14.79
CA VAL A 87 -2.06 -3.75 -13.61
C VAL A 87 -3.49 -4.27 -13.48
N ASP A 88 -3.65 -5.59 -13.48
CA ASP A 88 -4.96 -6.23 -13.47
C ASP A 88 -5.57 -6.27 -12.05
N GLU A 89 -4.75 -6.63 -11.05
CA GLU A 89 -5.16 -6.68 -9.65
C GLU A 89 -4.52 -5.54 -8.87
N THR A 90 -5.35 -4.74 -8.21
CA THR A 90 -4.90 -3.53 -7.49
C THR A 90 -5.34 -3.51 -6.04
N ASP A 91 -6.26 -4.39 -5.64
CA ASP A 91 -6.90 -4.36 -4.33
C ASP A 91 -6.41 -5.48 -3.43
N ILE A 92 -6.15 -5.12 -2.19
CA ILE A 92 -5.95 -6.06 -1.09
C ILE A 92 -7.25 -6.10 -0.30
N ALA A 93 -7.79 -7.32 -0.15
CA ALA A 93 -9.05 -7.53 0.56
C ALA A 93 -8.92 -7.14 2.04
N ASP A 94 -10.00 -6.59 2.61
CA ASP A 94 -10.06 -6.25 4.03
C ASP A 94 -10.35 -7.53 4.87
N PRO A 95 -9.42 -7.94 5.76
CA PRO A 95 -9.61 -9.14 6.57
C PRO A 95 -10.52 -8.89 7.79
N TYR A 96 -11.02 -7.67 8.01
CA TYR A 96 -11.79 -7.35 9.21
C TYR A 96 -13.00 -8.27 9.38
N THR A 97 -13.14 -8.86 10.58
CA THR A 97 -14.16 -9.87 10.96
C THR A 97 -14.08 -11.20 10.19
N ARG A 98 -12.99 -11.45 9.46
CA ARG A 98 -12.75 -12.72 8.75
C ARG A 98 -11.96 -13.70 9.63
N PRO A 99 -11.92 -14.99 9.26
CA PRO A 99 -11.12 -15.97 10.00
C PRO A 99 -9.60 -15.74 9.83
N HIS A 100 -8.81 -16.38 10.68
CA HIS A 100 -7.36 -16.18 10.79
C HIS A 100 -6.59 -16.40 9.48
N ASP A 101 -6.98 -17.40 8.70
CA ASP A 101 -6.37 -17.74 7.40
C ASP A 101 -6.47 -16.59 6.39
N VAL A 102 -7.54 -15.79 6.46
CA VAL A 102 -7.69 -14.58 5.63
C VAL A 102 -6.70 -13.51 6.06
N TYR A 103 -6.48 -13.33 7.36
CA TYR A 103 -5.47 -12.39 7.87
C TYR A 103 -4.05 -12.82 7.46
N GLU A 104 -3.73 -14.11 7.54
CA GLU A 104 -2.44 -14.64 7.08
C GLU A 104 -2.21 -14.40 5.60
N SER A 105 -3.21 -14.70 4.76
CA SER A 105 -3.16 -14.48 3.32
C SER A 105 -2.96 -13.00 2.98
N VAL A 106 -3.72 -12.10 3.60
CA VAL A 106 -3.57 -10.64 3.41
C VAL A 106 -2.22 -10.15 3.91
N GLY A 107 -1.77 -10.61 5.08
CA GLY A 107 -0.47 -10.25 5.65
C GLY A 107 0.69 -10.67 4.74
N GLN A 108 0.64 -11.89 4.20
CA GLN A 108 1.64 -12.38 3.25
C GLN A 108 1.62 -11.58 1.95
N GLN A 109 0.44 -11.29 1.41
CA GLN A 109 0.29 -10.46 0.20
C GLN A 109 0.91 -9.07 0.38
N ILE A 110 0.72 -8.44 1.55
CA ILE A 110 1.37 -7.16 1.88
C ILE A 110 2.89 -7.33 1.97
N ALA A 111 3.37 -8.37 2.66
CA ALA A 111 4.79 -8.62 2.84
C ALA A 111 5.51 -8.85 1.51
N ASP A 112 4.91 -9.58 0.58
CA ASP A 112 5.48 -9.88 -0.74
C ASP A 112 5.55 -8.65 -1.65
N ALA A 113 4.59 -7.73 -1.51
CA ALA A 113 4.52 -6.51 -2.32
C ALA A 113 5.56 -5.44 -1.92
N LEU A 114 5.94 -5.39 -0.64
CA LEU A 114 6.78 -4.30 -0.09
C LEU A 114 8.21 -4.22 -0.64
N PRO A 115 8.98 -5.32 -0.84
CA PRO A 115 10.39 -5.24 -1.23
C PRO A 115 10.64 -4.46 -2.52
N GLY A 116 9.74 -4.56 -3.50
CA GLY A 116 9.83 -3.82 -4.77
C GLY A 116 9.73 -2.31 -4.57
N ILE A 117 8.87 -1.89 -3.65
CA ILE A 117 8.57 -0.48 -3.39
C ILE A 117 9.65 0.14 -2.49
N VAL A 118 10.09 -0.59 -1.46
CA VAL A 118 11.11 -0.10 -0.50
C VAL A 118 12.43 0.23 -1.18
N ARG A 119 12.79 -0.47 -2.26
CA ARG A 119 14.01 -0.17 -3.04
C ARG A 119 13.99 1.18 -3.76
N LEU A 120 12.83 1.84 -3.83
CA LEU A 120 12.65 3.15 -4.50
C LEU A 120 12.81 4.34 -3.54
N LEU A 121 12.99 4.07 -2.24
CA LEU A 121 13.10 5.04 -1.15
C LEU A 121 14.55 5.17 -0.68
#